data_AF-A0ABD2FY84-F1
#
_entry.id   AF-A0ABD2FY84-F1
#
_cell.length_a   1.000
_cell.length_b   1.000
_cell.length_c   1.000
_cell.angle_alpha   90.00
_cell.angle_beta   90.00
_cell.angle_gamma   90.00
#
_symmetry.space_group_name_H-M   'P 1'
#
loop_
_entity.id
_entity.type
_entity.pdbx_description
1 polymer ?
#
loop_
_entity_poly.entity_id
_entity_poly.type
_entity_poly.pdbx_seq_one_letter_code
_entity_poly.pdbx_strand_id
1 'polypeptide(L)'
;MNLGSKNKKRVVLPSRPEPPTVDQILEDINRAPLSDPVFNILEKTGHDGSDSDVDLRFRQCSQYLDLTERLQSDVAEVRGQTL
;
A
#
# COMPACT_ATOMS: atom_id res chain seq x y z
N MET A 1 -60.61 -11.60 -9.15
CA MET A 1 -59.74 -10.40 -9.27
C MET A 1 -58.36 -10.84 -9.77
N ASN A 2 -57.97 -10.36 -10.94
CA ASN A 2 -56.72 -10.64 -11.66
C ASN A 2 -55.49 -10.02 -10.96
N LEU A 3 -54.29 -10.32 -11.51
CA LEU A 3 -52.91 -9.83 -11.26
C LEU A 3 -52.05 -10.85 -10.50
N GLY A 4 -51.21 -11.68 -11.13
CA GLY A 4 -50.24 -11.32 -12.15
C GLY A 4 -48.83 -11.30 -11.55
N SER A 5 -48.28 -12.44 -11.11
CA SER A 5 -46.87 -12.56 -10.72
C SER A 5 -46.08 -13.23 -11.85
N LYS A 6 -46.06 -12.56 -12.99
CA LYS A 6 -45.20 -12.96 -14.12
C LYS A 6 -43.76 -12.64 -13.71
N ASN A 7 -42.93 -13.68 -13.67
CA ASN A 7 -41.52 -13.72 -14.08
C ASN A 7 -40.45 -12.82 -13.42
N LYS A 8 -40.47 -12.60 -12.09
CA LYS A 8 -39.26 -12.11 -11.38
C LYS A 8 -38.23 -13.24 -11.28
N LYS A 9 -37.43 -13.44 -12.33
CA LYS A 9 -36.24 -14.32 -12.31
C LYS A 9 -35.26 -13.75 -11.28
N ARG A 10 -35.39 -14.18 -10.02
CA ARG A 10 -34.41 -13.89 -8.97
C ARG A 10 -33.13 -14.58 -9.41
N VAL A 11 -32.19 -13.80 -9.94
CA VAL A 11 -30.82 -14.27 -10.18
C VAL A 11 -30.26 -14.60 -8.81
N VAL A 12 -30.24 -15.89 -8.48
CA VAL A 12 -29.61 -16.38 -7.26
C VAL A 12 -28.12 -16.35 -7.53
N LEU A 13 -27.41 -15.45 -6.86
CA LEU A 13 -25.96 -15.40 -6.92
C LEU A 13 -25.40 -16.71 -6.33
N PRO A 14 -24.23 -17.16 -6.82
CA PRO A 14 -23.54 -18.27 -6.19
C PRO A 14 -23.29 -17.95 -4.71
N SER A 15 -23.33 -18.99 -3.88
CA SER A 15 -22.97 -18.87 -2.47
C SER A 15 -21.53 -18.38 -2.33
N ARG A 16 -21.31 -17.48 -1.36
CA ARG A 16 -19.96 -17.07 -0.99
C ARG A 16 -19.17 -18.29 -0.50
N PRO A 17 -17.88 -18.44 -0.88
CA PRO A 17 -17.03 -19.46 -0.27
C PRO A 17 -16.85 -19.20 1.22
N GLU A 18 -16.54 -20.27 1.95
CA GLU A 18 -16.15 -20.14 3.36
C GLU A 18 -14.88 -19.27 3.49
N PRO A 19 -14.78 -18.46 4.55
CA PRO A 19 -13.56 -17.71 4.82
C PRO A 19 -12.39 -18.67 5.12
N PRO A 20 -11.15 -18.24 4.85
CA PRO A 20 -9.98 -19.06 5.14
C PRO A 20 -9.84 -19.30 6.66
N THR A 21 -9.22 -20.42 7.02
CA THR A 21 -8.89 -20.72 8.41
C THR A 21 -7.63 -19.97 8.85
N VAL A 22 -7.45 -19.85 10.16
CA VAL A 22 -6.23 -19.24 10.75
C VAL A 22 -4.98 -19.98 10.28
N ASP A 23 -5.03 -21.31 10.23
CA ASP A 23 -3.89 -22.14 9.81
C ASP A 23 -3.47 -21.86 8.37
N GLN A 24 -4.42 -21.67 7.46
CA GLN A 24 -4.14 -21.32 6.06
C GLN A 24 -3.49 -19.95 5.93
N ILE A 25 -3.96 -18.98 6.72
CA ILE A 25 -3.36 -17.63 6.75
C ILE A 25 -1.92 -17.70 7.26
N LEU A 26 -1.67 -18.46 8.32
CA LEU A 26 -0.32 -18.62 8.86
C LEU A 26 0.60 -19.36 7.89
N GLU A 27 0.11 -20.36 7.16
CA GLU A 27 0.88 -21.04 6.11
C GLU A 27 1.30 -20.06 5.01
N ASP A 28 0.38 -19.20 4.54
CA ASP A 28 0.66 -18.20 3.52
C ASP A 28 1.68 -17.16 3.98
N ILE A 29 1.58 -16.70 5.24
CA ILE A 29 2.56 -15.77 5.84
C ILE A 29 3.95 -16.42 5.88
N ASN A 30 4.04 -17.68 6.33
CA ASN A 30 5.32 -18.38 6.44
C ASN A 30 5.92 -18.74 5.06
N ARG A 31 5.08 -18.93 4.05
CA ARG A 31 5.52 -19.15 2.66
C ARG A 31 5.92 -17.86 1.95
N ALA A 32 5.45 -16.71 2.43
CA ALA A 32 5.75 -15.43 1.82
C ALA A 32 7.27 -15.16 1.82
N PRO A 33 7.83 -14.58 0.74
CA PRO A 33 9.23 -14.20 0.72
C PRO A 33 9.55 -13.19 1.83
N LEU A 34 10.74 -13.31 2.45
CA LEU A 34 11.27 -12.32 3.38
C LEU A 34 11.54 -10.94 2.73
N SER A 35 11.34 -10.79 1.42
CA SER A 35 11.38 -9.52 0.71
C SER A 35 9.98 -8.96 0.39
N ASP A 36 8.91 -9.65 0.82
CA ASP A 36 7.55 -9.24 0.51
C ASP A 36 7.21 -7.93 1.24
N PRO A 37 6.90 -6.84 0.52
CA PRO A 37 6.60 -5.56 1.15
C PRO A 37 5.37 -5.63 2.06
N VAL A 38 4.39 -6.48 1.79
CA VAL A 38 3.17 -6.59 2.61
C VAL A 38 3.51 -7.05 4.03
N PHE A 39 4.45 -7.97 4.17
CA PHE A 39 4.85 -8.55 5.46
C PHE A 39 6.05 -7.83 6.10
N ASN A 40 6.93 -7.21 5.32
CA ASN A 40 8.11 -6.50 5.83
C ASN A 40 7.85 -5.10 6.38
N ILE A 41 6.76 -4.44 5.99
CA ILE A 41 6.48 -3.07 6.46
C ILE A 41 6.31 -3.07 8.00
N LEU A 42 5.73 -4.13 8.58
CA LEU A 42 5.53 -4.21 10.03
C LEU A 42 6.83 -4.41 10.82
N GLU A 43 7.79 -5.20 10.33
CA GLU A 43 9.10 -5.35 11.00
C GLU A 43 9.88 -4.03 11.03
N LYS A 44 9.80 -3.24 9.95
CA LYS A 44 10.44 -1.92 9.88
C LYS A 44 9.84 -0.89 10.84
N THR A 45 8.59 -1.07 11.26
CA THR A 45 7.88 -0.14 12.14
C THR A 45 7.84 -0.62 13.60
N GLY A 46 8.45 -1.77 13.90
CA GLY A 46 8.32 -2.48 15.17
C GLY A 46 9.35 -2.17 16.27
N HIS A 47 10.03 -1.02 16.31
CA HIS A 47 11.00 -0.75 17.40
C HIS A 47 10.97 0.59 18.13
N ASP A 48 10.21 1.62 17.74
CA ASP A 48 10.36 2.93 18.41
C ASP A 48 9.04 3.67 18.55
N GLY A 49 8.13 3.07 19.34
CA GLY A 49 6.95 3.73 19.86
C GLY A 49 7.33 4.78 20.91
N SER A 50 7.86 5.93 20.49
CA SER A 50 7.65 7.28 21.08
C SER A 50 8.55 8.37 20.49
N ASP A 51 9.62 8.01 19.76
CA ASP A 51 10.61 8.96 19.17
C ASP A 51 10.56 9.00 17.62
N SER A 52 9.77 8.12 17.00
CA SER A 52 9.93 7.74 15.59
C SER A 52 9.24 8.65 14.58
N ASP A 53 8.06 9.22 14.84
CA ASP A 53 7.35 9.97 13.78
C ASP A 53 8.01 11.32 13.48
N VAL A 54 8.40 12.09 14.50
CA VAL A 54 9.06 13.40 14.28
C VAL A 54 10.42 13.22 13.61
N ASP A 55 11.22 12.24 14.04
CA ASP A 55 12.51 11.94 13.44
C ASP A 55 12.39 11.33 12.04
N LEU A 56 11.34 10.54 11.78
CA LEU A 56 11.02 10.04 10.46
C LEU A 56 10.61 11.18 9.52
N ARG A 57 9.76 12.09 9.99
CA ARG A 57 9.35 13.29 9.23
C ARG A 57 10.53 14.22 8.99
N PHE A 58 11.39 14.41 9.98
CA PHE A 58 12.60 15.22 9.85
C PHE A 58 13.53 14.62 8.77
N ARG A 59 13.82 13.31 8.85
CA ARG A 59 14.63 12.63 7.84
C ARG A 59 14.01 12.71 6.44
N GLN A 60 12.70 12.53 6.33
CA GLN A 60 11.98 12.65 5.06
C GLN A 60 12.08 14.06 4.47
N CYS A 61 11.89 15.09 5.30
CA CYS A 61 12.01 16.49 4.89
C CYS A 61 13.44 16.84 4.46
N SER A 62 14.45 16.41 5.22
CA SER A 62 15.86 16.63 4.86
C SER A 62 16.20 15.99 3.51
N GLN A 63 15.84 14.72 3.31
CA GLN A 63 16.08 14.02 2.04
C GLN A 63 15.37 14.69 0.85
N TYR A 64 14.15 15.19 1.07
CA TYR A 64 13.41 15.91 0.03
C TYR A 64 14.09 17.23 -0.35
N LEU A 65 14.62 17.97 0.62
CA LEU A 65 15.35 19.21 0.36
C LEU A 65 16.63 18.95 -0.44
N ASP A 66 17.42 17.95 -0.06
CA ASP A 66 18.64 17.56 -0.78
C ASP A 66 18.33 17.17 -2.24
N LEU A 67 17.26 16.40 -2.45
CA LEU A 67 16.81 16.04 -3.79
C LEU A 67 16.37 17.27 -4.59
N THR A 68 15.65 18.19 -3.96
CA THR A 68 15.17 19.40 -4.61
C THR A 68 16.32 20.30 -5.03
N GLU A 69 17.35 20.45 -4.19
CA GLU A 69 18.55 21.22 -4.52
C GLU A 69 19.28 20.63 -5.73
N ARG A 70 19.45 19.30 -5.77
CA ARG A 70 20.05 18.61 -6.92
C ARG A 70 19.26 18.83 -8.20
N LEU A 71 17.93 18.65 -8.14
CA LEU A 71 17.07 18.89 -9.30
C LEU A 71 17.12 20.34 -9.77
N GLN A 72 17.21 21.31 -8.85
CA GLN A 72 17.38 22.72 -9.20
C GLN A 72 18.73 22.98 -9.87
N SER A 73 19.80 22.36 -9.39
CA SER A 73 21.12 22.42 -10.02
C SER A 73 21.07 21.85 -11.45
N ASP A 74 20.50 20.66 -11.62
CA ASP A 74 20.39 20.00 -12.93
C ASP A 74 19.52 20.83 -13.89
N VAL A 75 18.41 21.39 -13.41
CA VAL A 75 17.55 22.28 -14.19
C VAL A 75 18.29 23.56 -14.58
N ALA A 76 19.09 24.13 -13.68
CA ALA A 76 19.89 25.32 -13.97
C ALA A 76 20.98 25.02 -15.00
N GLU A 77 21.63 23.86 -14.93
CA GLU A 77 22.62 23.40 -15.91
C GLU A 77 21.99 23.25 -17.30
N VAL A 78 20.88 22.51 -17.40
CA VAL A 78 20.17 22.29 -18.67
C VAL A 78 19.68 23.61 -19.26
N ARG A 79 19.18 24.53 -18.43
CA ARG A 79 18.78 25.88 -18.87
C ARG A 79 19.97 26.71 -19.32
N GLY A 80 21.12 26.60 -18.65
CA GLY A 80 22.36 27.28 -19.04
C GLY A 80 22.96 26.76 -20.35
N GLN A 81 22.73 25.50 -20.69
CA GLN A 81 23.13 24.91 -21.99
C GLN A 81 22.20 25.29 -23.16
N THR A 82 21.05 25.91 -22.87
CA THR A 82 20.04 26.29 -23.88
C THR A 82 20.14 27.78 -24.29
N LEU A 83 21.18 28.51 -23.85
CA LEU A 83 21.51 29.89 -24.25
C LEU A 83 22.88 29.94 -24.94
#